data_AF-A0A518HAN8-F1
#
_entry.id   AF-A0A518HAN8-F1
#
_cell.length_a   1.000
_cell.length_b   1.000
_cell.length_c   1.000
_cell.angle_alpha   90.00
_cell.angle_beta   90.00
_cell.angle_gamma   90.00
#
_symmetry.space_group_name_H-M   'P 1'
#
loop_
_entity.id
_entity.type
_entity.pdbx_description
1 polymer ?
#
loop_
_entity_poly.entity_id
_entity_poly.type
_entity_poly.pdbx_seq_one_letter_code
_entity_poly.pdbx_strand_id
1 'polypeptide(L)'
;MTASPARIEANRRNAQKSTGPRTAEGKDRSRRNAARHGLTGAGSVLPEAIADRTRSLELTLRAEYRVAEHDEVGRFLASQAALAMARLEAAPAVEWDLRRDQAGRAEHSWDLDRALEAAELAHRLRRLPSLAAPRLLRTSQGCDRLIERWAVLVSVIEADGAVDDLRRRLLADLLGIPDGLRGLDPRLSPSRTAAEVLALSREERDALRTLKAEVLDPRDERDRDRARTGLSFDDSPAARRLRSYEAACQRRLDWALDQLRRRKAALPAADPPPRSSIPWPTPSDPSTSATDAAPPVPVASPVEESPSWVSPDPLADDLPIPSRPAASPVVDGHRGRPAVDRPSGLPGPARPADRPPSRAPWTRPAPVPPPPSNPDRPRPEAPGPRTAPPADAPTRPNRRARRAAAAALARHSA
;
A
#
# COMPACT_ATOMS: atom_id res chain seq x y z
N MET A 1 -18.93 13.56 6.17
CA MET A 1 -19.75 12.42 5.69
C MET A 1 -19.65 11.29 6.70
N THR A 2 -20.78 10.88 7.29
CA THR A 2 -20.86 9.75 8.24
C THR A 2 -20.83 8.42 7.49
N ALA A 3 -20.07 7.44 8.01
CA ALA A 3 -20.00 6.12 7.41
C ALA A 3 -21.36 5.40 7.50
N SER A 4 -21.78 4.72 6.42
CA SER A 4 -23.05 4.00 6.42
C SER A 4 -23.07 2.87 7.47
N PRO A 5 -24.25 2.50 8.00
CA PRO A 5 -24.38 1.40 8.97
C PRO A 5 -23.76 0.09 8.47
N ALA A 6 -23.89 -0.19 7.16
CA ALA A 6 -23.28 -1.36 6.52
C ALA A 6 -21.75 -1.32 6.55
N ARG A 7 -21.14 -0.14 6.38
CA ARG A 7 -19.69 0.04 6.45
C ARG A 7 -19.17 -0.09 7.88
N ILE A 8 -19.93 0.38 8.87
CA ILE A 8 -19.60 0.25 10.29
C ILE A 8 -19.62 -1.23 10.71
N GLU A 9 -20.66 -1.97 10.33
CA GLU A 9 -20.80 -3.39 10.66
C GLU A 9 -19.75 -4.26 9.94
N ALA A 10 -19.43 -3.94 8.68
CA ALA A 10 -18.32 -4.56 7.98
C ALA A 10 -16.97 -4.27 8.66
N ASN A 11 -16.72 -3.03 9.08
CA ASN A 11 -15.51 -2.66 9.82
C ASN A 11 -15.43 -3.39 11.17
N ARG A 12 -16.55 -3.59 11.87
CA ARG A 12 -16.63 -4.33 13.14
C ARG A 12 -16.26 -5.80 12.96
N ARG A 13 -16.82 -6.46 11.95
CA ARG A 13 -16.47 -7.84 11.58
C ARG A 13 -15.02 -7.98 11.10
N ASN A 14 -14.51 -7.00 10.36
CA ASN A 14 -13.11 -6.98 9.93
C ASN A 14 -12.15 -6.76 11.11
N ALA A 15 -12.51 -5.91 12.07
CA ALA A 15 -11.73 -5.69 13.29
C ALA A 15 -11.63 -6.96 14.16
N GLN A 16 -12.71 -7.75 14.24
CA GLN A 16 -12.68 -9.06 14.92
C GLN A 16 -11.76 -10.07 14.23
N LYS A 17 -11.55 -9.96 12.91
CA LYS A 17 -10.64 -10.81 12.12
C LYS A 17 -9.21 -10.28 12.03
N SER A 18 -9.01 -8.98 12.27
CA SER A 18 -7.72 -8.31 12.17
C SER A 18 -7.12 -8.10 13.56
N THR A 19 -6.84 -9.20 14.24
CA THR A 19 -5.89 -9.14 15.36
C THR A 19 -4.52 -9.11 14.72
N GLY A 20 -3.74 -8.04 14.92
CA GLY A 20 -2.40 -7.89 14.34
C GLY A 20 -1.50 -9.14 14.53
N PRO A 21 -0.30 -9.16 13.93
CA PRO A 21 0.51 -10.36 13.84
C PRO A 21 0.65 -11.11 15.18
N ARG A 22 0.10 -12.33 15.24
CA ARG A 22 0.07 -13.16 16.47
C ARG A 22 1.33 -14.01 16.62
N THR A 23 2.00 -14.31 15.51
CA THR A 23 3.25 -15.08 15.43
C THR A 23 4.46 -14.19 15.70
N ALA A 24 5.53 -14.75 16.30
CA ALA A 24 6.80 -14.05 16.50
C ALA A 24 7.36 -13.45 15.19
N GLU A 25 7.40 -14.24 14.11
CA GLU A 25 7.84 -13.80 12.78
C GLU A 25 7.02 -12.62 12.22
N GLY A 26 5.70 -12.64 12.44
CA GLY A 26 4.80 -11.55 12.07
C GLY A 26 5.08 -10.27 12.86
N LYS A 27 5.36 -10.40 14.17
CA LYS A 27 5.73 -9.26 15.03
C LYS A 27 7.09 -8.71 14.63
N ASP A 28 8.06 -9.56 14.28
CA ASP A 28 9.38 -9.15 13.81
C ASP A 28 9.32 -8.43 12.47
N ARG A 29 8.52 -8.93 11.53
CA ARG A 29 8.24 -8.21 10.27
C ARG A 29 7.61 -6.85 10.53
N SER A 30 6.66 -6.76 11.46
CA SER A 30 6.04 -5.48 11.83
C SER A 30 7.03 -4.50 12.48
N ARG A 31 7.93 -4.99 13.36
CA ARG A 31 8.96 -4.17 14.01
C ARG A 31 10.00 -3.66 13.01
N ARG A 32 10.46 -4.51 12.09
CA ARG A 32 11.41 -4.14 11.04
C ARG A 32 10.87 -3.05 10.11
N ASN A 33 9.57 -3.04 9.83
CA ASN A 33 8.98 -1.97 9.01
C ASN A 33 9.09 -0.59 9.67
N ALA A 34 8.87 -0.50 11.00
CA ALA A 34 9.02 0.75 11.73
C ALA A 34 10.48 1.24 11.71
N ALA A 35 11.43 0.31 11.89
CA ALA A 35 12.86 0.62 11.89
C ALA A 35 13.45 0.94 10.49
N ARG A 36 12.87 0.38 9.41
CA ARG A 36 13.44 0.49 8.05
C ARG A 36 13.33 1.90 7.48
N HIS A 37 12.17 2.55 7.61
CA HIS A 37 11.90 3.83 6.93
C HIS A 37 11.26 4.88 7.85
N GLY A 38 11.04 4.59 9.14
CA GLY A 38 10.58 5.58 10.13
C GLY A 38 9.13 6.09 10.00
N LEU A 39 8.42 5.81 8.91
CA LEU A 39 7.05 6.33 8.65
C LEU A 39 5.94 5.67 9.50
N THR A 40 6.25 4.67 10.32
CA THR A 40 5.25 3.96 11.14
C THR A 40 5.72 3.72 12.57
N GLY A 41 4.79 3.27 13.44
CA GLY A 41 5.07 3.00 14.84
C GLY A 41 5.01 4.25 15.73
N ALA A 42 5.29 4.03 17.01
CA ALA A 42 5.18 5.06 18.06
C ALA A 42 6.32 6.10 18.07
N GLY A 43 7.32 5.97 17.18
CA GLY A 43 8.48 6.85 17.15
C GLY A 43 9.64 6.40 18.05
N SER A 44 9.54 5.20 18.65
CA SER A 44 10.59 4.63 19.52
C SER A 44 11.86 4.21 18.76
N VAL A 45 11.77 4.00 17.45
CA VAL A 45 12.90 3.73 16.56
C VAL A 45 12.66 4.55 15.30
N LEU A 46 13.40 5.64 15.14
CA LEU A 46 13.33 6.56 14.00
C LEU A 46 14.73 6.77 13.43
N PRO A 47 14.86 6.94 12.11
CA PRO A 47 16.06 7.54 11.52
C PRO A 47 16.38 8.88 12.20
N GLU A 48 17.67 9.15 12.42
CA GLU A 48 18.14 10.33 13.15
C GLU A 48 17.60 11.64 12.56
N ALA A 49 17.64 11.80 11.24
CA ALA A 49 17.08 12.96 10.56
C ALA A 49 15.58 13.19 10.86
N ILE A 50 14.77 12.13 10.96
CA ILE A 50 13.34 12.25 11.31
C ILE A 50 13.20 12.60 12.80
N ALA A 51 14.03 12.04 13.67
CA ALA A 51 14.00 12.34 15.09
C ALA A 51 14.40 13.80 15.37
N ASP A 52 15.46 14.30 14.74
CA ASP A 52 15.88 15.70 14.82
C ASP A 52 14.80 16.64 14.32
N ARG A 53 14.24 16.33 13.14
CA ARG A 53 13.18 17.15 12.56
C ARG A 53 11.94 17.18 13.45
N THR A 54 11.58 16.05 14.05
CA THR A 54 10.49 15.96 15.05
C THR A 54 10.77 16.88 16.23
N ARG A 55 11.97 16.83 16.83
CA ARG A 55 12.33 17.69 17.98
C ARG A 55 12.21 19.17 17.64
N SER A 56 12.74 19.59 16.48
CA SER A 56 12.68 20.98 16.04
C SER A 56 11.24 21.45 15.81
N LEU A 57 10.42 20.64 15.15
CA LEU A 57 9.00 20.95 14.93
C LEU A 57 8.21 21.00 16.23
N GLU A 58 8.52 20.13 17.19
CA GLU A 58 7.85 20.13 18.49
C GLU A 58 8.10 21.44 19.25
N LEU A 59 9.33 21.94 19.25
CA LEU A 59 9.67 23.24 19.86
C LEU A 59 8.89 24.38 19.19
N THR A 60 8.86 24.42 17.87
CA THR A 60 8.10 25.42 17.10
C THR A 60 6.60 25.38 17.42
N LEU A 61 6.00 24.19 17.39
CA LEU A 61 4.57 24.01 17.66
C LEU A 61 4.22 24.37 19.11
N ARG A 62 5.08 24.03 20.08
CA ARG A 62 4.85 24.42 21.48
C ARG A 62 4.82 25.93 21.64
N ALA A 63 5.74 26.66 21.00
CA ALA A 63 5.76 28.10 21.01
C ALA A 63 4.52 28.70 20.31
N GLU A 64 4.23 28.25 19.09
CA GLU A 64 3.11 28.75 18.27
C GLU A 64 1.75 28.57 18.97
N TYR A 65 1.54 27.42 19.61
CA TYR A 65 0.29 27.07 20.29
C TYR A 65 0.28 27.43 21.79
N ARG A 66 1.29 28.17 22.28
CA ARG A 66 1.43 28.60 23.68
C ARG A 66 1.30 27.44 24.67
N VAL A 67 1.93 26.31 24.37
CA VAL A 67 1.93 25.12 25.21
C VAL A 67 2.90 25.33 26.38
N ALA A 68 2.35 25.49 27.59
CA ALA A 68 3.14 25.66 28.81
C ALA A 68 3.97 24.40 29.15
N GLU A 69 5.07 24.59 29.87
CA GLU A 69 5.95 23.48 30.30
C GLU A 69 5.25 22.45 31.19
N HIS A 70 4.21 22.85 31.91
CA HIS A 70 3.41 21.96 32.76
C HIS A 70 2.19 21.38 32.03
N ASP A 71 1.86 21.83 30.82
CA ASP A 71 0.73 21.30 30.03
C ASP A 71 1.10 19.97 29.35
N GLU A 72 0.94 18.86 30.07
CA GLU A 72 1.29 17.52 29.57
C GLU A 72 0.52 17.14 28.30
N VAL A 73 -0.77 17.49 28.26
CA VAL A 73 -1.64 17.18 27.12
C VAL A 73 -1.24 18.00 25.91
N GLY A 74 -0.95 19.30 26.09
CA GLY A 74 -0.45 20.16 25.02
C GLY A 74 0.90 19.69 24.48
N ARG A 75 1.84 19.29 25.36
CA ARG A 75 3.14 18.73 24.93
C ARG A 75 2.97 17.44 24.15
N PHE A 76 2.12 16.55 24.62
CA PHE A 76 1.78 15.32 23.89
C PHE A 76 1.22 15.62 22.50
N LEU A 77 0.26 16.54 22.39
CA LEU A 77 -0.34 16.92 21.11
C LEU A 77 0.70 17.56 20.16
N ALA A 78 1.56 18.44 20.67
CA ALA A 78 2.64 19.04 19.89
C ALA A 78 3.63 18.00 19.38
N SER A 79 4.03 17.04 20.22
CA SER A 79 4.91 15.94 19.83
C SER A 79 4.29 15.05 18.76
N GLN A 80 2.99 14.76 18.87
CA GLN A 80 2.26 13.95 17.89
C GLN A 80 2.09 14.66 16.54
N ALA A 81 1.84 15.97 16.55
CA ALA A 81 1.80 16.79 15.34
C ALA A 81 3.19 16.87 14.68
N ALA A 82 4.23 17.16 15.47
CA ALA A 82 5.61 17.23 15.01
C ALA A 82 6.07 15.92 14.35
N LEU A 83 5.80 14.78 14.98
CA LEU A 83 6.15 13.47 14.42
C LEU A 83 5.38 13.18 13.13
N ALA A 84 4.10 13.56 13.05
CA ALA A 84 3.31 13.38 11.85
C ALA A 84 3.84 14.26 10.69
N MET A 85 4.19 15.52 10.97
CA MET A 85 4.79 16.43 9.98
C MET A 85 6.14 15.92 9.49
N ALA A 86 7.07 15.57 10.40
CA ALA A 86 8.39 15.07 10.03
C ALA A 86 8.31 13.82 9.14
N ARG A 87 7.34 12.94 9.39
CA ARG A 87 7.09 11.76 8.54
C ARG A 87 6.52 12.11 7.17
N LEU A 88 5.62 13.09 7.09
CA LEU A 88 5.07 13.56 5.82
C LEU A 88 6.17 14.23 4.98
N GLU A 89 7.04 15.04 5.60
CA GLU A 89 8.20 15.63 4.94
C GLU A 89 9.21 14.58 4.44
N ALA A 90 9.37 13.47 5.17
CA ALA A 90 10.28 12.38 4.78
C ALA A 90 9.68 11.42 3.72
N ALA A 91 8.37 11.42 3.50
CA ALA A 91 7.69 10.45 2.63
C ALA A 91 8.19 10.47 1.18
N PRO A 92 8.46 11.62 0.53
CA PRO A 92 8.99 11.67 -0.83
C PRO A 92 10.36 10.98 -0.99
N ALA A 93 11.26 11.14 -0.02
CA ALA A 93 12.56 10.48 -0.06
C ALA A 93 12.42 8.95 0.04
N VAL A 94 11.55 8.48 0.94
CA VAL A 94 11.22 7.06 1.07
C VAL A 94 10.58 6.54 -0.22
N GLU A 95 9.74 7.34 -0.87
CA GLU A 95 9.15 6.99 -2.16
C GLU A 95 10.21 6.78 -3.24
N TRP A 96 11.14 7.73 -3.38
CA TRP A 96 12.22 7.65 -4.36
C TRP A 96 13.11 6.44 -4.13
N ASP A 97 13.45 6.12 -2.88
CA ASP A 97 14.22 4.93 -2.57
C ASP A 97 13.48 3.65 -2.96
N LEU A 98 12.18 3.57 -2.67
CA LEU A 98 11.37 2.41 -3.07
C LEU A 98 11.22 2.29 -4.60
N ARG A 99 11.08 3.42 -5.31
CA ARG A 99 11.06 3.47 -6.78
C ARG A 99 12.39 2.98 -7.34
N ARG A 100 13.52 3.43 -6.79
CA ARG A 100 14.88 3.01 -7.19
C ARG A 100 15.09 1.51 -6.93
N ASP A 101 14.71 1.02 -5.75
CA ASP A 101 14.79 -0.40 -5.40
C ASP A 101 13.97 -1.26 -6.40
N GLN A 102 12.75 -0.83 -6.74
CA GLN A 102 11.90 -1.54 -7.70
C GLN A 102 12.51 -1.53 -9.11
N ALA A 103 12.99 -0.37 -9.57
CA ALA A 103 13.65 -0.23 -10.87
C ALA A 103 14.88 -1.12 -10.98
N GLY A 104 15.77 -1.09 -9.98
CA GLY A 104 16.95 -1.94 -9.93
C GLY A 104 16.60 -3.42 -9.89
N ARG A 105 15.57 -3.82 -9.15
CA ARG A 105 15.10 -5.21 -9.15
C ARG A 105 14.53 -5.65 -10.49
N ALA A 106 13.79 -4.79 -11.18
CA ALA A 106 13.28 -5.08 -12.52
C ALA A 106 14.41 -5.21 -13.55
N GLU A 107 15.49 -4.45 -13.41
CA GLU A 107 16.66 -4.59 -14.27
C GLU A 107 17.32 -5.97 -14.12
N HIS A 108 17.55 -6.41 -12.88
CA HIS A 108 18.37 -7.59 -12.60
C HIS A 108 17.59 -8.89 -12.43
N SER A 109 16.29 -8.82 -12.12
CA SER A 109 15.53 -9.98 -11.63
C SER A 109 14.10 -10.07 -12.15
N TRP A 110 13.72 -9.29 -13.18
CA TRP A 110 12.39 -9.33 -13.76
C TRP A 110 11.96 -10.75 -14.15
N ASP A 111 12.74 -11.42 -15.00
CA ASP A 111 12.38 -12.73 -15.51
C ASP A 111 12.28 -13.78 -14.40
N LEU A 112 13.22 -13.73 -13.44
CA LEU A 112 13.25 -14.64 -12.30
C LEU A 112 12.03 -14.46 -11.38
N ASP A 113 11.72 -13.21 -11.02
CA ASP A 113 10.58 -12.89 -10.15
C ASP A 113 9.26 -13.32 -10.80
N ARG A 114 9.10 -13.03 -12.08
CA ARG A 114 7.89 -13.40 -12.85
C ARG A 114 7.78 -14.91 -13.04
N ALA A 115 8.89 -15.61 -13.27
CA ALA A 115 8.93 -17.05 -13.33
C ALA A 115 8.56 -17.72 -12.00
N LEU A 116 9.03 -17.18 -10.87
CA LEU A 116 8.67 -17.66 -9.53
C LEU A 116 7.17 -17.47 -9.25
N GLU A 117 6.61 -16.29 -9.54
CA GLU A 117 5.18 -16.03 -9.41
C GLU A 117 4.33 -17.00 -10.25
N ALA A 118 4.75 -17.24 -11.50
CA ALA A 118 4.11 -18.21 -12.39
C ALA A 118 4.22 -19.65 -11.86
N ALA A 119 5.39 -20.04 -11.34
CA ALA A 119 5.59 -21.36 -10.74
C ALA A 119 4.67 -21.58 -9.54
N GLU A 120 4.54 -20.61 -8.62
CA GLU A 120 3.63 -20.72 -7.48
C GLU A 120 2.17 -20.93 -7.93
N LEU A 121 1.73 -20.22 -8.97
CA LEU A 121 0.40 -20.41 -9.53
C LEU A 121 0.24 -21.79 -10.18
N ALA A 122 1.26 -22.27 -10.89
CA ALA A 122 1.24 -23.56 -11.55
C ALA A 122 1.13 -24.73 -10.55
N HIS A 123 1.75 -24.63 -9.36
CA HIS A 123 1.58 -25.62 -8.29
C HIS A 123 0.14 -25.69 -7.76
N ARG A 124 -0.66 -24.63 -7.95
CA ARG A 124 -2.07 -24.57 -7.53
C ARG A 124 -3.03 -25.13 -8.59
N LEU A 125 -2.57 -25.45 -9.80
CA LEU A 125 -3.41 -25.94 -10.90
C LEU A 125 -4.28 -27.14 -10.49
N ARG A 126 -3.67 -28.15 -9.87
CA ARG A 126 -4.39 -29.37 -9.43
C ARG A 126 -5.54 -29.09 -8.46
N ARG A 127 -5.38 -28.09 -7.58
CA ARG A 127 -6.36 -27.78 -6.53
C ARG A 127 -7.36 -26.72 -6.97
N LEU A 128 -6.94 -25.77 -7.79
CA LEU A 128 -7.70 -24.60 -8.20
C LEU A 128 -7.57 -24.34 -9.72
N PRO A 129 -7.92 -25.30 -10.59
CA PRO A 129 -7.63 -25.20 -12.02
C PRO A 129 -8.36 -24.02 -12.67
N SER A 130 -9.61 -23.75 -12.27
CA SER A 130 -10.44 -22.65 -12.76
C SER A 130 -9.93 -21.25 -12.38
N LEU A 131 -8.99 -21.16 -11.42
CA LEU A 131 -8.37 -19.91 -11.01
C LEU A 131 -6.92 -19.79 -11.50
N ALA A 132 -6.17 -20.89 -11.40
CA ALA A 132 -4.75 -20.92 -11.73
C ALA A 132 -4.54 -20.83 -13.25
N ALA A 133 -5.23 -21.64 -14.05
CA ALA A 133 -5.03 -21.64 -15.51
C ALA A 133 -5.35 -20.25 -16.13
N PRO A 134 -6.51 -19.60 -15.84
CA PRO A 134 -6.77 -18.26 -16.38
C PRO A 134 -5.81 -17.18 -15.89
N ARG A 135 -5.13 -17.36 -14.75
CA ARG A 135 -4.12 -16.40 -14.27
C ARG A 135 -2.78 -16.60 -14.97
N LEU A 136 -2.38 -17.85 -15.21
CA LEU A 136 -1.17 -18.18 -15.96
C LEU A 136 -1.26 -17.66 -17.40
N LEU A 137 -2.43 -17.78 -18.04
CA LEU A 137 -2.71 -17.26 -19.38
C LEU A 137 -2.59 -15.73 -19.54
N ARG A 138 -2.36 -14.99 -18.45
CA ARG A 138 -2.24 -13.51 -18.49
C ARG A 138 -0.81 -13.02 -18.55
N THR A 139 0.17 -13.91 -18.51
CA THR A 139 1.59 -13.58 -18.32
C THR A 139 2.45 -14.48 -19.19
N SER A 140 3.54 -13.95 -19.74
CA SER A 140 4.46 -14.73 -20.60
C SER A 140 4.99 -15.98 -19.87
N GLN A 141 5.55 -15.79 -18.67
CA GLN A 141 6.13 -16.86 -17.86
C GLN A 141 5.07 -17.87 -17.39
N GLY A 142 3.82 -17.43 -17.23
CA GLY A 142 2.68 -18.32 -16.96
C GLY A 142 2.35 -19.24 -18.13
N CYS A 143 2.39 -18.72 -19.36
CA CYS A 143 2.30 -19.54 -20.56
C CYS A 143 3.47 -20.50 -20.69
N ASP A 144 4.71 -20.11 -20.33
CA ASP A 144 5.83 -21.06 -20.28
C ASP A 144 5.56 -22.24 -19.36
N ARG A 145 5.06 -21.97 -18.14
CA ARG A 145 4.72 -23.04 -17.18
C ARG A 145 3.63 -23.99 -17.71
N LEU A 146 2.70 -23.47 -18.53
CA LEU A 146 1.66 -24.28 -19.17
C LEU A 146 2.23 -25.06 -20.36
N ILE A 147 3.01 -24.42 -21.24
CA ILE A 147 3.66 -25.04 -22.40
C ILE A 147 4.54 -26.22 -21.97
N GLU A 148 5.35 -26.05 -20.93
CA GLU A 148 6.17 -27.13 -20.35
C GLU A 148 5.32 -28.33 -19.94
N ARG A 149 4.20 -28.10 -19.24
CA ARG A 149 3.32 -29.19 -18.78
C ARG A 149 2.57 -29.85 -19.93
N TRP A 150 2.12 -29.08 -20.91
CA TRP A 150 1.54 -29.62 -22.14
C TRP A 150 2.56 -30.44 -22.92
N ALA A 151 3.82 -30.00 -23.00
CA ALA A 151 4.89 -30.74 -23.65
C ALA A 151 5.16 -32.08 -22.96
N VAL A 152 5.16 -32.11 -21.62
CA VAL A 152 5.25 -33.37 -20.86
C VAL A 152 4.08 -34.29 -21.20
N LEU A 153 2.83 -33.80 -21.17
CA LEU A 153 1.66 -34.61 -21.51
C LEU A 153 1.73 -35.18 -22.93
N VAL A 154 2.11 -34.35 -23.91
CA VAL A 154 2.30 -34.75 -25.31
C VAL A 154 3.35 -35.86 -25.41
N SER A 155 4.54 -35.66 -24.82
CA SER A 155 5.64 -36.63 -24.89
C SER A 155 5.28 -37.99 -24.29
N VAL A 156 4.54 -38.00 -23.18
CA VAL A 156 4.14 -39.24 -22.50
C VAL A 156 3.06 -39.98 -23.31
N ILE A 157 2.12 -39.27 -23.93
CA ILE A 157 1.10 -39.91 -24.80
C ILE A 157 1.74 -40.47 -26.07
N GLU A 158 2.72 -39.76 -26.65
CA GLU A 158 3.46 -40.23 -27.82
C GLU A 158 4.27 -41.50 -27.53
N ALA A 159 4.86 -41.62 -26.34
CA ALA A 159 5.62 -42.79 -25.95
C ALA A 159 4.76 -44.03 -25.68
N ASP A 160 3.68 -43.86 -24.90
CA ASP A 160 2.91 -45.00 -24.37
C ASP A 160 1.64 -45.32 -25.18
N GLY A 161 1.20 -44.41 -26.06
CA GLY A 161 -0.02 -44.56 -26.86
C GLY A 161 -1.32 -44.63 -26.05
N ALA A 162 -1.26 -44.44 -24.72
CA ALA A 162 -2.37 -44.60 -23.80
C ALA A 162 -2.68 -43.32 -23.02
N VAL A 163 -3.98 -43.09 -22.78
CA VAL A 163 -4.48 -41.96 -21.98
C VAL A 163 -5.24 -42.50 -20.78
N ASP A 164 -4.49 -42.80 -19.72
CA ASP A 164 -5.02 -43.23 -18.43
C ASP A 164 -5.70 -42.09 -17.63
N ASP A 165 -6.24 -42.43 -16.48
CA ASP A 165 -6.91 -41.48 -15.59
C ASP A 165 -6.01 -40.35 -15.10
N LEU A 166 -4.72 -40.62 -14.90
CA LEU A 166 -3.77 -39.60 -14.46
C LEU A 166 -3.58 -38.54 -15.54
N ARG A 167 -3.38 -38.96 -16.79
CA ARG A 167 -3.25 -38.10 -17.97
C ARG A 167 -4.55 -37.32 -18.23
N ARG A 168 -5.72 -37.94 -18.06
CA ARG A 168 -7.02 -37.24 -18.17
C ARG A 168 -7.21 -36.17 -17.10
N ARG A 169 -6.77 -36.44 -15.86
CA ARG A 169 -6.78 -35.44 -14.78
C ARG A 169 -5.84 -34.28 -15.07
N LEU A 170 -4.63 -34.56 -15.55
CA LEU A 170 -3.68 -33.52 -15.94
C LEU A 170 -4.21 -32.66 -17.11
N LEU A 171 -4.78 -33.30 -18.15
CA LEU A 171 -5.46 -32.62 -19.25
C LEU A 171 -6.54 -31.66 -18.73
N ALA A 172 -7.39 -32.14 -17.82
CA ALA A 172 -8.44 -31.32 -17.22
C ALA A 172 -7.90 -30.15 -16.38
N ASP A 173 -6.82 -30.37 -15.61
CA ASP A 173 -6.13 -29.32 -14.85
C ASP A 173 -5.58 -28.23 -15.78
N LEU A 174 -4.93 -28.62 -16.89
CA LEU A 174 -4.35 -27.71 -17.87
C LEU A 174 -5.40 -26.92 -18.66
N LEU A 175 -6.54 -27.54 -18.94
CA LEU A 175 -7.72 -26.86 -19.51
C LEU A 175 -8.43 -25.95 -18.50
N GLY A 176 -8.03 -25.97 -17.23
CA GLY A 176 -8.63 -25.15 -16.17
C GLY A 176 -10.00 -25.65 -15.70
N ILE A 177 -10.33 -26.92 -15.95
CA ILE A 177 -11.65 -27.49 -15.66
C ILE A 177 -11.67 -28.06 -14.23
N PRO A 178 -12.51 -27.53 -13.33
CA PRO A 178 -12.62 -28.05 -11.97
C PRO A 178 -13.27 -29.43 -11.96
N ASP A 179 -12.95 -30.23 -10.94
CA ASP A 179 -13.29 -31.66 -10.88
C ASP A 179 -14.78 -31.95 -11.14
N GLY A 180 -15.68 -31.21 -10.49
CA GLY A 180 -17.14 -31.38 -10.66
C GLY A 180 -17.69 -31.05 -12.05
N LEU A 181 -16.90 -30.47 -12.96
CA LEU A 181 -17.32 -30.18 -14.33
C LEU A 181 -16.67 -31.09 -15.38
N ARG A 182 -15.75 -31.98 -14.98
CA ARG A 182 -14.95 -32.77 -15.93
C ARG A 182 -15.79 -33.73 -16.76
N GLY A 183 -16.76 -34.39 -16.14
CA GLY A 183 -17.67 -35.32 -16.83
C GLY A 183 -18.64 -34.65 -17.80
N LEU A 184 -18.75 -33.32 -17.78
CA LEU A 184 -19.64 -32.54 -18.63
C LEU A 184 -18.91 -31.85 -19.79
N ASP A 185 -17.57 -31.81 -19.79
CA ASP A 185 -16.80 -31.15 -20.85
C ASP A 185 -16.51 -32.12 -22.01
N PRO A 186 -16.99 -31.85 -23.24
CA PRO A 186 -16.79 -32.75 -24.38
C PRO A 186 -15.31 -32.98 -24.75
N ARG A 187 -14.41 -32.07 -24.35
CA ARG A 187 -12.96 -32.22 -24.56
C ARG A 187 -12.35 -33.28 -23.66
N LEU A 188 -13.04 -33.63 -22.57
CA LEU A 188 -12.64 -34.65 -21.60
C LEU A 188 -13.43 -35.95 -21.75
N SER A 189 -14.21 -36.11 -22.83
CA SER A 189 -15.03 -37.31 -23.04
C SER A 189 -14.19 -38.59 -22.89
N PRO A 190 -14.65 -39.59 -22.12
CA PRO A 190 -14.00 -40.89 -22.02
C PRO A 190 -13.82 -41.58 -23.38
N SER A 191 -14.74 -41.31 -24.32
CA SER A 191 -14.73 -41.88 -25.68
C SER A 191 -13.61 -41.35 -26.59
N ARG A 192 -12.93 -40.26 -26.21
CA ARG A 192 -11.82 -39.72 -27.00
C ARG A 192 -10.63 -40.69 -27.01
N THR A 193 -10.15 -40.95 -28.22
CA THR A 193 -8.96 -41.75 -28.49
C THR A 193 -7.69 -41.03 -28.05
N ALA A 194 -6.60 -41.77 -27.88
CA ALA A 194 -5.29 -41.18 -27.56
C ALA A 194 -4.83 -40.19 -28.64
N ALA A 195 -5.10 -40.49 -29.92
CA ALA A 195 -4.76 -39.61 -31.04
C ALA A 195 -5.52 -38.27 -30.98
N GLU A 196 -6.81 -38.29 -30.65
CA GLU A 196 -7.61 -37.07 -30.49
C GLU A 196 -7.16 -36.21 -29.30
N VAL A 197 -6.81 -36.86 -28.18
CA VAL A 197 -6.26 -36.15 -27.01
C VAL A 197 -4.89 -35.56 -27.33
N LEU A 198 -4.05 -36.28 -28.06
CA LEU A 198 -2.74 -35.81 -28.51
C LEU A 198 -2.88 -34.61 -29.46
N ALA A 199 -3.80 -34.68 -30.43
CA ALA A 199 -4.08 -33.59 -31.35
C ALA A 199 -4.54 -32.32 -30.60
N LEU A 200 -5.51 -32.46 -29.69
CA LEU A 200 -5.97 -31.36 -28.83
C LEU A 200 -4.81 -30.78 -27.99
N SER A 201 -3.97 -31.64 -27.42
CA SER A 201 -2.85 -31.21 -26.57
C SER A 201 -1.79 -30.43 -27.36
N ARG A 202 -1.53 -30.83 -28.62
CA ARG A 202 -0.64 -30.10 -29.53
C ARG A 202 -1.25 -28.76 -29.94
N GLU A 203 -2.53 -28.74 -30.32
CA GLU A 203 -3.25 -27.51 -30.67
C GLU A 203 -3.24 -26.48 -29.54
N GLU A 204 -3.59 -26.89 -28.32
CA GLU A 204 -3.59 -26.01 -27.15
C GLU A 204 -2.17 -25.50 -26.83
N ARG A 205 -1.15 -26.36 -26.94
CA ARG A 205 0.25 -25.96 -26.73
C ARG A 205 0.70 -24.93 -27.77
N ASP A 206 0.36 -25.13 -29.04
CA ASP A 206 0.78 -24.22 -30.10
C ASP A 206 0.01 -22.90 -30.04
N ALA A 207 -1.28 -22.93 -29.67
CA ALA A 207 -2.04 -21.71 -29.35
C ALA A 207 -1.42 -20.91 -28.19
N LEU A 208 -0.88 -21.58 -27.16
CA LEU A 208 -0.15 -20.91 -26.07
C LEU A 208 1.14 -20.27 -26.56
N ARG A 209 1.88 -20.93 -27.45
CA ARG A 209 3.12 -20.38 -28.05
C ARG A 209 2.82 -19.13 -28.87
N THR A 210 1.78 -19.17 -29.70
CA THR A 210 1.30 -18.00 -30.45
C THR A 210 0.87 -16.88 -29.52
N LEU A 211 0.03 -17.16 -28.52
CA LEU A 211 -0.40 -16.16 -27.53
C LEU A 211 0.81 -15.53 -26.80
N LYS A 212 1.78 -16.36 -26.42
CA LYS A 212 3.00 -15.89 -25.75
C LYS A 212 3.78 -14.94 -26.67
N ALA A 213 4.15 -15.40 -27.87
CA ALA A 213 5.01 -14.66 -28.78
C ALA A 213 4.36 -13.36 -29.29
N GLU A 214 3.08 -13.41 -29.66
CA GLU A 214 2.43 -12.27 -30.33
C GLU A 214 1.87 -11.23 -29.36
N VAL A 215 1.47 -11.64 -28.15
CA VAL A 215 0.73 -10.78 -27.23
C VAL A 215 1.45 -10.58 -25.90
N LEU A 216 1.94 -11.66 -25.29
CA LEU A 216 2.42 -11.61 -23.91
C LEU A 216 3.87 -11.16 -23.82
N ASP A 217 4.77 -11.61 -24.71
CA ASP A 217 6.17 -11.19 -24.71
C ASP A 217 6.32 -9.69 -24.98
N PRO A 218 5.67 -9.10 -26.01
CA PRO A 218 5.75 -7.66 -26.23
C PRO A 218 5.12 -6.86 -25.08
N ARG A 219 4.13 -7.44 -24.39
CA ARG A 219 3.54 -6.81 -23.20
C ARG A 219 4.46 -6.87 -22.00
N ASP A 220 5.07 -8.03 -21.76
CA ASP A 220 5.95 -8.24 -20.62
C ASP A 220 7.21 -7.36 -20.75
N GLU A 221 7.73 -7.18 -21.97
CA GLU A 221 8.82 -6.23 -22.25
C GLU A 221 8.42 -4.79 -21.93
N ARG A 222 7.25 -4.33 -22.38
CA ARG A 222 6.75 -2.99 -22.01
C ARG A 222 6.56 -2.83 -20.50
N ASP A 223 6.05 -3.86 -19.84
CA ASP A 223 5.87 -3.87 -18.38
C ASP A 223 7.23 -3.83 -17.66
N ARG A 224 8.26 -4.49 -18.20
CA ARG A 224 9.66 -4.45 -17.75
C ARG A 224 10.26 -3.07 -17.90
N ASP A 225 10.13 -2.43 -19.06
CA ASP A 225 10.64 -1.08 -19.31
C ASP A 225 10.00 -0.03 -18.40
N ARG A 226 8.69 -0.12 -18.19
CA ARG A 226 7.98 0.73 -17.22
C ARG A 226 8.46 0.51 -15.80
N ALA A 227 8.78 -0.72 -15.42
CA ALA A 227 9.31 -1.02 -14.10
C ALA A 227 10.74 -0.49 -13.94
N ARG A 228 11.61 -0.66 -14.94
CA ARG A 228 12.98 -0.13 -14.98
C ARG A 228 13.04 1.39 -14.87
N THR A 229 12.08 2.08 -15.46
CA THR A 229 11.96 3.56 -15.40
C THR A 229 11.23 4.06 -14.15
N GLY A 230 10.79 3.17 -13.27
CA GLY A 230 10.05 3.52 -12.04
C GLY A 230 8.58 3.91 -12.25
N LEU A 231 8.07 3.88 -13.49
CA LEU A 231 6.68 4.22 -13.85
C LEU A 231 5.65 3.15 -13.47
N SER A 232 6.09 2.00 -12.95
CA SER A 232 5.23 0.92 -12.43
C SER A 232 5.01 1.01 -10.91
N PHE A 233 5.64 1.98 -10.24
CA PHE A 233 5.61 2.04 -8.78
C PHE A 233 4.22 2.29 -8.20
N ASP A 234 3.41 3.15 -8.81
CA ASP A 234 2.17 3.64 -8.22
C ASP A 234 1.13 2.53 -7.93
N ASP A 235 1.15 1.45 -8.73
CA ASP A 235 0.27 0.29 -8.58
C ASP A 235 0.83 -0.77 -7.61
N SER A 236 2.08 -0.61 -7.18
CA SER A 236 2.76 -1.59 -6.34
C SER A 236 2.12 -1.69 -4.94
N PRO A 237 2.22 -2.87 -4.28
CA PRO A 237 1.86 -2.99 -2.86
C PRO A 237 2.65 -2.03 -1.95
N ALA A 238 3.87 -1.67 -2.33
CA ALA A 238 4.71 -0.72 -1.59
C ALA A 238 4.14 0.70 -1.66
N ALA A 239 3.77 1.17 -2.85
CA ALA A 239 3.15 2.49 -3.03
C ALA A 239 1.79 2.59 -2.31
N ARG A 240 0.95 1.55 -2.40
CA ARG A 240 -0.31 1.51 -1.63
C ARG A 240 -0.08 1.59 -0.12
N ARG A 241 0.98 0.95 0.37
CA ARG A 241 1.36 1.00 1.78
C ARG A 241 1.88 2.38 2.18
N LEU A 242 2.72 3.00 1.35
CA LEU A 242 3.20 4.36 1.56
C LEU A 242 2.05 5.36 1.66
N ARG A 243 1.12 5.34 0.70
CA ARG A 243 -0.10 6.17 0.73
C ARG A 243 -0.95 5.95 1.98
N SER A 244 -1.03 4.70 2.46
CA SER A 244 -1.72 4.39 3.71
C SER A 244 -1.00 4.99 4.93
N TYR A 245 0.33 5.10 4.91
CA TYR A 245 1.12 5.70 5.98
C TYR A 245 1.00 7.22 5.97
N GLU A 246 1.10 7.84 4.81
CA GLU A 246 0.87 9.29 4.63
C GLU A 246 -0.53 9.66 5.11
N ALA A 247 -1.56 8.93 4.67
CA ALA A 247 -2.93 9.19 5.11
C ALA A 247 -3.10 9.00 6.64
N ALA A 248 -2.37 8.07 7.26
CA ALA A 248 -2.37 7.90 8.70
C ALA A 248 -1.65 9.04 9.43
N CYS A 249 -0.55 9.54 8.88
CA CYS A 249 0.15 10.71 9.41
C CYS A 249 -0.71 11.96 9.27
N GLN A 250 -1.31 12.19 8.11
CA GLN A 250 -2.20 13.34 7.85
C GLN A 250 -3.36 13.37 8.85
N ARG A 251 -4.07 12.24 9.04
CA ARG A 251 -5.16 12.16 10.03
C ARG A 251 -4.71 12.48 11.44
N ARG A 252 -3.51 12.03 11.83
CA ARG A 252 -2.94 12.30 13.16
C ARG A 252 -2.56 13.78 13.30
N LEU A 253 -2.00 14.37 12.25
CA LEU A 253 -1.66 15.77 12.18
C LEU A 253 -2.90 16.65 12.32
N ASP A 254 -3.92 16.41 11.49
CA ASP A 254 -5.18 17.16 11.50
C ASP A 254 -5.84 17.10 12.89
N TRP A 255 -5.91 15.90 13.47
CA TRP A 255 -6.44 15.71 14.82
C TRP A 255 -5.64 16.50 15.86
N ALA A 256 -4.31 16.38 15.87
CA ALA A 256 -3.47 17.03 16.87
C ALA A 256 -3.54 18.56 16.76
N LEU A 257 -3.50 19.10 15.53
CA LEU A 257 -3.62 20.55 15.28
C LEU A 257 -5.01 21.08 15.66
N ASP A 258 -6.10 20.36 15.35
CA ASP A 258 -7.44 20.75 15.78
C ASP A 258 -7.53 20.84 17.32
N GLN A 259 -6.99 19.86 18.04
CA GLN A 259 -6.96 19.90 19.50
C GLN A 259 -6.10 21.05 20.03
N LEU A 260 -4.92 21.30 19.46
CA LEU A 260 -4.06 22.42 19.85
C LEU A 260 -4.72 23.77 19.59
N ARG A 261 -5.40 23.95 18.45
CA ARG A 261 -6.17 25.16 18.13
C ARG A 261 -7.27 25.41 19.16
N ARG A 262 -8.05 24.37 19.50
CA ARG A 262 -9.10 24.47 20.54
C ARG A 262 -8.53 24.87 21.90
N ARG A 263 -7.39 24.28 22.28
CA ARG A 263 -6.72 24.62 23.55
C ARG A 263 -6.21 26.05 23.56
N LYS A 264 -5.55 26.48 22.48
CA LYS A 264 -5.08 27.86 22.33
C LYS A 264 -6.24 28.87 22.41
N ALA A 265 -7.38 28.56 21.79
CA ALA A 265 -8.57 29.39 21.83
C ALA A 265 -9.23 29.48 23.23
N ALA A 266 -9.03 28.45 24.07
CA ALA A 266 -9.52 28.44 25.45
C ALA A 266 -8.59 29.18 26.43
N LEU A 267 -7.38 29.56 26.01
CA LEU A 267 -6.51 30.38 26.83
C LEU A 267 -7.06 31.81 26.92
N PRO A 268 -6.90 32.50 28.07
CA PRO A 268 -7.22 33.90 28.16
C PRO A 268 -6.46 34.69 27.08
N ALA A 269 -7.11 35.71 26.52
CA ALA A 269 -6.44 36.63 25.61
C ALA A 269 -5.17 37.13 26.32
N ALA A 270 -4.04 37.11 25.62
CA ALA A 270 -2.83 37.67 26.19
C ALA A 270 -3.11 39.13 26.53
N ASP A 271 -2.68 39.59 27.71
CA ASP A 271 -2.80 40.99 28.06
C ASP A 271 -2.20 41.82 26.91
N PRO A 272 -2.90 42.88 26.45
CA PRO A 272 -2.31 43.77 25.47
C PRO A 272 -0.95 44.21 26.01
N PRO A 273 0.09 44.28 25.15
CA PRO A 273 1.41 44.72 25.61
C PRO A 273 1.22 46.02 26.41
N PRO A 274 1.92 46.18 27.56
CA PRO A 274 1.78 47.38 28.37
C PRO A 274 1.94 48.57 27.43
N ARG A 275 0.94 49.45 27.38
CA ARG A 275 1.03 50.67 26.57
C ARG A 275 2.32 51.34 26.99
N SER A 276 3.30 51.39 26.09
CA SER A 276 4.52 52.12 26.35
C SER A 276 4.08 53.56 26.57
N SER A 277 4.11 54.00 27.82
CA SER A 277 4.00 55.39 28.19
C SER A 277 5.36 55.99 27.87
N ILE A 278 5.67 56.08 26.56
CA ILE A 278 6.71 56.98 26.11
C ILE A 278 6.13 58.36 26.39
N PRO A 279 6.70 59.15 27.31
CA PRO A 279 6.25 60.52 27.49
C PRO A 279 6.47 61.22 26.17
N TRP A 280 5.41 61.77 25.59
CA TRP A 280 5.55 62.72 24.48
C TRP A 280 6.49 63.83 24.95
N PRO A 281 7.55 64.18 24.19
CA PRO A 281 8.33 65.35 24.53
C PRO A 281 7.39 66.56 24.51
N THR A 282 7.28 67.23 25.65
CA THR A 282 6.61 68.52 25.76
C THR A 282 7.25 69.50 24.76
N PRO A 283 6.47 70.29 24.01
CA PRO A 283 7.03 71.33 23.17
C PRO A 283 7.78 72.31 24.06
N SER A 284 9.10 72.38 23.90
CA SER A 284 9.88 73.48 24.47
C SER A 284 9.75 74.66 23.51
N ASP A 285 9.29 75.79 24.03
CA ASP A 285 9.21 77.04 23.27
C ASP A 285 10.59 77.46 22.72
N PRO A 286 10.61 78.14 21.56
CA PRO A 286 11.82 78.31 20.78
C PRO A 286 12.61 79.53 21.26
N SER A 287 13.88 79.36 21.59
CA SER A 287 14.81 80.48 21.48
C SER A 287 16.24 80.07 21.21
N THR A 288 16.73 80.57 20.06
CA THR A 288 18.10 80.99 19.75
C THR A 288 19.20 79.93 19.60
N SER A 289 19.46 79.56 18.33
CA SER A 289 20.63 80.03 17.55
C SER A 289 21.42 78.94 16.82
N ALA A 290 21.41 79.09 15.49
CA ALA A 290 22.54 78.97 14.57
C ALA A 290 23.11 77.58 14.19
N THR A 291 22.84 77.23 12.92
CA THR A 291 23.81 76.81 11.90
C THR A 291 24.54 75.48 12.08
N ASP A 292 24.19 74.47 11.28
CA ASP A 292 25.01 74.10 10.12
C ASP A 292 24.22 73.22 9.12
N ALA A 293 24.56 73.35 7.86
CA ALA A 293 23.87 72.78 6.71
C ALA A 293 24.36 71.36 6.36
N ALA A 294 23.44 70.49 5.92
CA ALA A 294 23.76 69.30 5.12
C ALA A 294 22.62 68.97 4.14
N PRO A 295 22.92 68.44 2.93
CA PRO A 295 22.07 68.54 1.74
C PRO A 295 20.96 67.47 1.65
N PRO A 296 19.95 67.66 0.77
CA PRO A 296 18.79 66.78 0.69
C PRO A 296 19.08 65.49 -0.08
N VAL A 297 18.62 64.36 0.46
CA VAL A 297 18.48 63.09 -0.26
C VAL A 297 17.10 63.08 -0.94
N PRO A 298 16.99 62.79 -2.26
CA PRO A 298 15.69 62.81 -2.93
C PRO A 298 14.85 61.58 -2.58
N VAL A 299 13.58 61.84 -2.27
CA VAL A 299 12.51 60.85 -2.12
C VAL A 299 12.09 60.38 -3.52
N ALA A 300 12.11 59.06 -3.75
CA ALA A 300 11.45 58.43 -4.88
C ALA A 300 10.28 57.58 -4.39
N SER A 301 9.09 57.88 -4.93
CA SER A 301 7.82 57.20 -4.76
C SER A 301 7.85 55.72 -5.22
N PRO A 302 6.87 54.90 -4.79
CA PRO A 302 6.93 53.45 -4.95
C PRO A 302 6.47 53.02 -6.34
N VAL A 303 7.20 52.08 -6.95
CA VAL A 303 6.75 51.35 -8.13
C VAL A 303 6.55 49.89 -7.72
N GLU A 304 5.33 49.42 -7.92
CA GLU A 304 4.95 48.01 -7.90
C GLU A 304 5.77 47.22 -8.93
N GLU A 305 6.49 46.19 -8.50
CA GLU A 305 6.87 45.10 -9.40
C GLU A 305 6.64 43.75 -8.71
N SER A 306 5.80 42.95 -9.35
CA SER A 306 5.50 41.56 -9.00
C SER A 306 6.72 40.68 -9.31
N PRO A 307 7.10 39.71 -8.47
CA PRO A 307 8.17 38.79 -8.82
C PRO A 307 7.67 37.75 -9.82
N SER A 308 8.20 37.84 -11.04
CA SER A 308 8.09 36.81 -12.07
C SER A 308 8.85 35.56 -11.62
N TRP A 309 8.14 34.43 -11.63
CA TRP A 309 8.72 33.10 -11.44
C TRP A 309 9.63 32.76 -12.63
N VAL A 310 10.93 32.60 -12.37
CA VAL A 310 11.87 31.99 -13.32
C VAL A 310 11.90 30.49 -13.05
N SER A 311 11.54 29.69 -14.06
CA SER A 311 11.73 28.23 -14.05
C SER A 311 13.20 27.90 -14.34
N PRO A 312 13.81 26.89 -13.70
CA PRO A 312 15.14 26.43 -14.09
C PRO A 312 15.03 25.44 -15.26
N ASP A 313 15.66 25.77 -16.38
CA ASP A 313 15.87 24.85 -17.51
C ASP A 313 17.01 23.85 -17.20
N PRO A 314 16.99 22.64 -17.80
CA PRO A 314 17.87 21.52 -17.49
C PRO A 314 19.16 21.54 -18.33
N LEU A 315 20.18 20.81 -17.85
CA LEU A 315 21.52 20.59 -18.42
C LEU A 315 22.60 21.64 -18.10
N ALA A 316 23.37 21.36 -17.06
CA ALA A 316 24.82 21.59 -17.05
C ALA A 316 25.48 20.52 -16.17
N ASP A 317 26.40 19.78 -16.79
CA ASP A 317 27.24 18.72 -16.22
C ASP A 317 28.32 19.25 -15.25
N ASP A 318 28.91 18.29 -14.54
CA ASP A 318 30.17 18.31 -13.80
C ASP A 318 30.19 18.93 -12.39
N LEU A 319 29.83 18.09 -11.40
CA LEU A 319 30.39 18.15 -10.05
C LEU A 319 30.93 16.76 -9.64
N PRO A 320 32.16 16.67 -9.07
CA PRO A 320 32.87 15.41 -8.88
C PRO A 320 32.26 14.55 -7.76
N ILE A 321 32.12 13.25 -8.04
CA ILE A 321 31.68 12.20 -7.12
C ILE A 321 32.75 11.97 -6.03
N PRO A 322 32.45 12.06 -4.72
CA PRO A 322 33.39 11.64 -3.70
C PRO A 322 33.55 10.10 -3.73
N SER A 323 34.81 9.67 -3.83
CA SER A 323 35.23 8.27 -3.96
C SER A 323 34.80 7.41 -2.76
N ARG A 324 34.34 6.18 -3.04
CA ARG A 324 34.03 5.13 -2.04
C ARG A 324 35.23 4.91 -1.09
N PRO A 325 35.02 4.78 0.23
CA PRO A 325 36.01 4.12 1.07
C PRO A 325 36.03 2.61 0.76
N ALA A 326 37.25 2.07 0.68
CA ALA A 326 37.58 0.71 0.30
C ALA A 326 36.87 -0.36 1.17
N ALA A 327 36.44 -1.43 0.51
CA ALA A 327 35.95 -2.63 1.17
C ALA A 327 37.06 -3.26 2.02
N SER A 328 36.78 -3.55 3.28
CA SER A 328 37.63 -4.43 4.09
C SER A 328 37.41 -5.89 3.66
N PRO A 329 38.47 -6.73 3.67
CA PRO A 329 38.48 -8.02 3.01
C PRO A 329 37.64 -9.07 3.73
N VAL A 330 36.97 -9.90 2.91
CA VAL A 330 36.33 -11.15 3.31
C VAL A 330 37.41 -12.13 3.78
N VAL A 331 37.30 -12.58 5.02
CA VAL A 331 38.07 -13.72 5.53
C VAL A 331 37.19 -14.96 5.43
N ASP A 332 37.60 -15.89 4.57
CA ASP A 332 37.14 -17.28 4.56
C ASP A 332 37.56 -17.98 5.86
N GLY A 333 36.61 -18.73 6.46
CA GLY A 333 36.85 -19.42 7.72
C GLY A 333 35.81 -20.48 8.03
N HIS A 334 35.95 -21.65 7.40
CA HIS A 334 35.40 -22.91 7.93
C HIS A 334 35.88 -23.15 9.37
N ARG A 335 34.95 -23.39 10.32
CA ARG A 335 34.94 -24.51 11.30
C ARG A 335 33.99 -24.24 12.49
N GLY A 336 33.25 -25.27 12.87
CA GLY A 336 33.01 -25.66 14.27
C GLY A 336 32.13 -24.75 15.13
N ARG A 337 30.90 -25.19 15.38
CA ARG A 337 30.13 -24.75 16.56
C ARG A 337 30.85 -25.24 17.83
N PRO A 338 31.18 -24.38 18.81
CA PRO A 338 31.40 -24.84 20.17
C PRO A 338 30.07 -24.83 20.94
N ALA A 339 29.81 -25.94 21.64
CA ALA A 339 28.81 -26.03 22.68
C ALA A 339 29.16 -25.04 23.79
N VAL A 340 28.19 -24.24 24.24
CA VAL A 340 28.33 -23.41 25.43
C VAL A 340 27.52 -24.07 26.54
N ASP A 341 28.26 -24.58 27.52
CA ASP A 341 27.79 -25.07 28.80
C ASP A 341 26.92 -24.03 29.51
N ARG A 342 25.82 -24.50 30.09
CA ARG A 342 25.00 -23.72 31.03
C ARG A 342 25.68 -23.74 32.40
N PRO A 343 26.00 -22.59 33.03
CA PRO A 343 26.22 -22.56 34.46
C PRO A 343 24.87 -22.54 35.18
N SER A 344 24.68 -23.56 36.01
CA SER A 344 23.62 -23.69 36.99
C SER A 344 23.73 -22.63 38.08
N GLY A 345 22.60 -22.05 38.48
CA GLY A 345 22.42 -21.46 39.81
C GLY A 345 22.42 -19.93 39.88
N LEU A 346 21.25 -19.31 39.66
CA LEU A 346 20.82 -18.09 40.35
C LEU A 346 19.28 -18.12 40.53
N PRO A 347 18.74 -17.60 41.65
CA PRO A 347 17.36 -17.84 42.07
C PRO A 347 16.37 -16.99 41.27
N GLY A 348 15.24 -17.61 40.89
CA GLY A 348 14.17 -16.94 40.14
C GLY A 348 13.49 -15.82 40.96
N PRO A 349 12.97 -14.78 40.30
CA PRO A 349 12.31 -13.68 41.00
C PRO A 349 11.01 -14.14 41.68
N ALA A 350 10.85 -13.70 42.93
CA ALA A 350 9.71 -13.97 43.79
C ALA A 350 8.37 -13.58 43.14
N ARG A 351 7.36 -14.45 43.33
CA ARG A 351 5.96 -14.18 42.98
C ARG A 351 5.41 -13.06 43.87
N PRO A 352 4.79 -12.01 43.34
CA PRO A 352 3.95 -11.15 44.16
C PRO A 352 2.64 -11.88 44.47
N ALA A 353 2.42 -12.12 45.76
CA ALA A 353 1.09 -12.37 46.32
C ALA A 353 0.21 -11.12 46.16
N ASP A 354 -1.10 -11.32 46.28
CA ASP A 354 -2.16 -10.32 46.32
C ASP A 354 -2.62 -9.74 44.97
N ARG A 355 -3.46 -10.55 44.30
CA ARG A 355 -4.40 -10.10 43.27
C ARG A 355 -5.77 -9.90 43.93
N PRO A 356 -6.38 -8.70 43.91
CA PRO A 356 -7.75 -8.53 44.42
C PRO A 356 -8.77 -9.26 43.53
N PRO A 357 -9.90 -9.73 44.08
CA PRO A 357 -10.85 -10.58 43.36
C PRO A 357 -11.53 -9.85 42.20
N SER A 358 -11.87 -10.65 41.19
CA SER A 358 -12.45 -10.27 39.91
C SER A 358 -13.67 -9.34 40.04
N ARG A 359 -13.68 -8.24 39.28
CA ARG A 359 -14.90 -7.48 38.97
C ARG A 359 -15.95 -8.43 38.39
N ALA A 360 -17.14 -8.39 38.97
CA ALA A 360 -18.33 -9.09 38.53
C ALA A 360 -18.62 -8.88 37.02
N PRO A 361 -19.26 -9.87 36.35
CA PRO A 361 -19.65 -9.73 34.96
C PRO A 361 -20.67 -8.59 34.79
N TRP A 362 -20.46 -7.75 33.79
CA TRP A 362 -21.40 -6.70 33.39
C TRP A 362 -22.75 -7.32 33.01
N THR A 363 -23.77 -7.16 33.85
CA THR A 363 -25.17 -7.42 33.49
C THR A 363 -25.65 -6.35 32.50
N ARG A 364 -26.14 -6.78 31.34
CA ARG A 364 -26.77 -5.92 30.32
C ARG A 364 -28.00 -5.22 30.92
N PRO A 365 -28.23 -3.92 30.66
CA PRO A 365 -29.55 -3.33 30.86
C PRO A 365 -30.54 -3.97 29.87
N ALA A 366 -31.78 -4.20 30.31
CA ALA A 366 -32.87 -4.69 29.46
C ALA A 366 -33.13 -3.75 28.27
N PRO A 367 -33.52 -4.26 27.09
CA PRO A 367 -33.81 -3.43 25.94
C PRO A 367 -35.04 -2.54 26.21
N VAL A 368 -34.91 -1.26 25.87
CA VAL A 368 -36.01 -0.28 25.86
C VAL A 368 -37.06 -0.74 24.84
N PRO A 369 -38.36 -0.81 25.17
CA PRO A 369 -39.39 -1.16 24.21
C PRO A 369 -39.51 -0.10 23.11
N PRO A 370 -39.84 -0.48 21.86
CA PRO A 370 -40.01 0.47 20.77
C PRO A 370 -41.21 1.40 21.06
N PRO A 371 -41.17 2.65 20.56
CA PRO A 371 -42.31 3.56 20.68
C PRO A 371 -43.54 3.00 19.93
N PRO A 372 -44.77 3.36 20.35
CA PRO A 372 -45.98 2.89 19.72
C PRO A 372 -46.05 3.31 18.24
N SER A 373 -46.46 2.36 17.40
CA SER A 373 -46.65 2.52 15.96
C SER A 373 -47.68 3.62 15.67
N ASN A 374 -47.26 4.68 14.98
CA ASN A 374 -48.17 5.72 14.48
C ASN A 374 -49.03 5.12 13.33
N PRO A 375 -50.37 5.07 13.46
CA PRO A 375 -51.24 4.47 12.45
C PRO A 375 -51.33 5.25 11.13
N ASP A 376 -50.84 6.50 11.06
CA ASP A 376 -51.01 7.38 9.89
C ASP A 376 -49.78 7.50 8.97
N ARG A 377 -48.92 6.48 8.90
CA ARG A 377 -47.82 6.46 7.91
C ARG A 377 -48.19 5.57 6.71
N PRO A 378 -48.30 6.10 5.48
CA PRO A 378 -48.55 5.27 4.31
C PRO A 378 -47.39 4.31 4.08
N ARG A 379 -47.70 3.01 3.95
CA ARG A 379 -46.72 1.97 3.62
C ARG A 379 -46.22 2.16 2.18
N PRO A 380 -44.91 2.11 1.90
CA PRO A 380 -44.45 2.05 0.52
C PRO A 380 -44.85 0.69 -0.08
N GLU A 381 -45.47 0.74 -1.26
CA GLU A 381 -45.93 -0.41 -2.04
C GLU A 381 -44.80 -1.41 -2.31
N ALA A 382 -45.08 -2.69 -2.10
CA ALA A 382 -44.18 -3.77 -2.47
C ALA A 382 -44.14 -3.91 -4.00
N PRO A 383 -42.95 -3.96 -4.64
CA PRO A 383 -42.89 -4.29 -6.06
C PRO A 383 -43.33 -5.74 -6.27
N GLY A 384 -44.34 -5.93 -7.12
CA GLY A 384 -44.94 -7.22 -7.45
C GLY A 384 -43.99 -8.24 -8.10
N PRO A 385 -44.42 -9.50 -8.24
CA PRO A 385 -43.59 -10.59 -8.74
C PRO A 385 -43.17 -10.33 -10.19
N ARG A 386 -41.86 -10.36 -10.44
CA ARG A 386 -41.31 -10.32 -11.81
C ARG A 386 -41.72 -11.58 -12.56
N THR A 387 -42.54 -11.39 -13.59
CA THR A 387 -42.89 -12.38 -14.61
C THR A 387 -41.63 -12.96 -15.27
N ALA A 388 -41.57 -14.29 -15.38
CA ALA A 388 -40.53 -15.00 -16.14
C ALA A 388 -40.64 -14.63 -17.64
N PRO A 389 -39.51 -14.49 -18.36
CA PRO A 389 -39.55 -14.24 -19.79
C PRO A 389 -40.01 -15.48 -20.57
N PRO A 390 -40.61 -15.31 -21.76
CA PRO A 390 -41.12 -16.42 -22.59
C PRO A 390 -39.99 -17.34 -23.09
N ALA A 391 -40.34 -18.60 -23.34
CA ALA A 391 -39.42 -19.71 -23.60
C ALA A 391 -38.62 -19.64 -24.93
N ASP A 392 -38.80 -18.60 -25.76
CA ASP A 392 -38.19 -18.50 -27.10
C ASP A 392 -37.29 -17.25 -27.30
N ALA A 393 -36.64 -16.74 -26.25
CA ALA A 393 -35.64 -15.69 -26.40
C ALA A 393 -34.29 -16.25 -26.89
N PRO A 394 -33.66 -15.70 -27.94
CA PRO A 394 -32.37 -16.20 -28.42
C PRO A 394 -31.30 -16.07 -27.32
N THR A 395 -30.65 -17.19 -27.02
CA THR A 395 -29.64 -17.33 -25.97
C THR A 395 -28.58 -16.25 -26.09
N ARG A 396 -28.49 -15.36 -25.08
CA ARG A 396 -27.43 -14.35 -25.04
C ARG A 396 -26.06 -15.05 -25.04
N PRO A 397 -25.15 -14.74 -25.98
CA PRO A 397 -23.86 -15.40 -26.05
C PRO A 397 -23.04 -15.15 -24.77
N ASN A 398 -22.42 -16.22 -24.25
CA ASN A 398 -21.51 -16.20 -23.11
C ASN A 398 -20.40 -15.13 -23.31
N ARG A 399 -19.96 -14.53 -22.21
CA ARG A 399 -18.84 -13.57 -22.09
C ARG A 399 -17.59 -13.94 -22.90
N ARG A 400 -17.33 -15.24 -23.14
CA ARG A 400 -16.23 -15.74 -24.00
C ARG A 400 -16.49 -15.52 -25.50
N ALA A 401 -17.73 -15.74 -25.96
CA ALA A 401 -18.15 -15.45 -27.34
C ALA A 401 -18.18 -13.94 -27.61
N ARG A 402 -18.52 -13.11 -26.62
CA ARG A 402 -18.42 -11.64 -26.73
C ARG A 402 -16.97 -11.14 -26.90
N ARG A 403 -16.00 -11.81 -26.27
CA ARG A 403 -14.57 -11.48 -26.44
C ARG A 403 -14.02 -11.93 -27.80
N ALA A 404 -14.47 -13.08 -28.31
CA ALA A 404 -14.12 -13.54 -29.65
C ALA A 404 -14.69 -12.60 -30.74
N ALA A 405 -15.93 -12.13 -30.57
CA ALA A 405 -16.55 -11.16 -31.47
C ALA A 405 -15.88 -9.77 -31.42
N ALA A 406 -15.49 -9.29 -30.24
CA ALA A 406 -14.74 -8.03 -30.10
C ALA A 406 -13.33 -8.11 -30.73
N ALA A 407 -12.67 -9.27 -30.64
CA ALA A 407 -11.38 -9.51 -31.31
C ALA A 407 -11.53 -9.69 -32.84
N ALA A 408 -12.70 -10.10 -33.34
CA ALA A 408 -12.97 -10.17 -34.78
C ALA A 408 -13.29 -8.80 -35.39
N LEU A 409 -13.99 -7.92 -34.67
CA LEU A 409 -14.28 -6.54 -35.09
C LEU A 409 -13.03 -5.65 -35.09
N ALA A 410 -12.10 -5.85 -34.15
CA ALA A 410 -10.81 -5.13 -34.13
C ALA A 410 -9.88 -5.48 -35.32
N ARG A 411 -10.16 -6.57 -36.05
CA ARG A 411 -9.41 -6.99 -37.25
C ARG A 411 -9.94 -6.42 -38.57
N HIS A 412 -11.10 -5.74 -38.55
CA HIS A 412 -11.71 -5.15 -39.75
C HIS A 412 -11.76 -3.62 -39.70
N SER A 413 -11.02 -3.00 -38.77
CA SER A 413 -10.94 -1.53 -38.63
C SER A 413 -9.50 -1.04 -38.41
N ALA A 414 -8.51 -1.80 -38.88
CA ALA A 414 -7.10 -1.40 -38.93
C ALA A 414 -6.58 -1.60 -40.34
#